data_AF-A0A2E0XJ41-F1
#
_entry.id   AF-A0A2E0XJ41-F1
#
_cell.length_a   1.000
_cell.length_b   1.000
_cell.length_c   1.000
_cell.angle_alpha   90.00
_cell.angle_beta   90.00
_cell.angle_gamma   90.00
#
_symmetry.space_group_name_H-M   'P 1'
#
loop_
_entity.id
_entity.type
_entity.pdbx_description
1 polymer ?
#
loop_
_entity_poly.entity_id
_entity_poly.type
_entity_poly.pdbx_seq_one_letter_code
_entity_poly.pdbx_strand_id
1 'polypeptide(L)'
;MTGIDYSGYFMAHRQQPANPPNSAFLQLVDPGWRYGFASDRERPWRGLITSDGWKYAVLEGQPWLMYNLNEDAYELANLALDGRFKQERQHLQGQLTDWIDRTGDNFKLPEIA
;
A
#
# COMPACT_ATOMS: atom_id res chain seq x y z
N MET A 1 -15.71 5.42 4.80
CA MET A 1 -14.47 5.73 4.05
C MET A 1 -13.91 7.04 4.60
N THR A 2 -12.66 7.03 5.04
CA THR A 2 -11.94 8.21 5.52
C THR A 2 -11.00 8.69 4.41
N GLY A 3 -10.87 9.99 4.21
CA GLY A 3 -10.01 10.56 3.17
C GLY A 3 -9.57 11.97 3.52
N ILE A 4 -8.48 12.42 2.88
CA ILE A 4 -7.94 13.78 3.00
C ILE A 4 -7.97 14.40 1.61
N ASP A 5 -8.39 15.66 1.54
CA ASP A 5 -8.41 16.41 0.28
C ASP A 5 -7.00 16.92 -0.05
N TYR A 6 -6.42 16.37 -1.11
CA TYR A 6 -5.11 16.77 -1.64
C TYR A 6 -5.20 17.76 -2.81
N SER A 7 -6.39 18.21 -3.19
CA SER A 7 -6.56 19.08 -4.35
C SER A 7 -5.84 20.43 -4.21
N GLY A 8 -5.59 20.91 -2.98
CA GLY A 8 -4.77 22.11 -2.71
C GLY A 8 -3.31 22.02 -3.14
N TYR A 9 -2.78 20.81 -3.40
CA TYR A 9 -1.44 20.66 -4.00
C TYR A 9 -1.43 20.98 -5.50
N PHE A 10 -2.58 20.91 -6.17
CA PHE A 10 -2.71 21.17 -7.61
C PHE A 10 -3.45 22.48 -7.91
N MET A 11 -4.42 22.86 -7.07
CA MET A 11 -5.28 24.03 -7.26
C MET A 11 -4.84 25.16 -6.33
N ALA A 12 -4.19 26.19 -6.87
CA ALA A 12 -3.63 27.31 -6.09
C ALA A 12 -4.66 28.09 -5.25
N HIS A 13 -5.95 28.02 -5.58
CA HIS A 13 -7.03 28.67 -4.82
C HIS A 13 -7.58 27.82 -3.67
N ARG A 14 -7.09 26.57 -3.50
CA ARG A 14 -7.50 25.67 -2.42
C ARG A 14 -6.39 25.55 -1.38
N GLN A 15 -6.80 25.42 -0.12
CA GLN A 15 -5.86 25.25 0.99
C GLN A 15 -5.28 23.83 0.97
N GLN A 16 -3.97 23.72 1.19
CA GLN A 16 -3.32 22.44 1.43
C GLN A 16 -3.73 21.87 2.80
N PRO A 17 -3.85 20.54 2.95
CA PRO A 17 -4.16 19.93 4.24
C PRO A 17 -3.09 20.29 5.27
N ALA A 18 -3.50 20.81 6.42
CA ALA A 18 -2.57 21.25 7.47
C ALA A 18 -1.74 20.10 8.05
N ASN A 19 -2.34 18.93 8.19
CA ASN A 19 -1.71 17.71 8.72
C ASN A 19 -2.07 16.52 7.81
N PRO A 20 -1.38 16.34 6.67
CA PRO A 20 -1.59 15.16 5.84
C PRO A 20 -1.17 13.89 6.62
N PRO A 21 -1.79 12.74 6.34
CA PRO A 21 -1.39 11.47 6.91
C PRO A 21 -0.04 11.02 6.32
N ASN A 22 0.75 10.30 7.13
CA ASN A 22 2.05 9.79 6.70
C ASN A 22 1.95 8.64 5.68
N SER A 23 0.76 8.07 5.49
CA SER A 23 0.53 7.04 4.48
C SER A 23 -0.90 7.06 3.96
N ALA A 24 -1.09 6.50 2.77
CA ALA A 24 -2.39 6.24 2.17
C ALA A 24 -2.56 4.74 1.93
N PHE A 25 -3.70 4.19 2.35
CA PHE A 25 -4.05 2.79 2.15
C PHE A 25 -4.54 2.54 0.72
N LEU A 26 -4.02 1.48 0.11
CA LEU A 26 -4.36 1.03 -1.24
C LEU A 26 -4.98 -0.37 -1.14
N GLN A 27 -6.02 -0.63 -1.92
CA GLN A 27 -6.66 -1.94 -1.92
C GLN A 27 -7.30 -2.28 -3.26
N LEU A 28 -7.17 -3.54 -3.62
CA LEU A 28 -8.12 -4.23 -4.48
C LEU A 28 -8.94 -5.18 -3.60
N VAL A 29 -10.16 -4.78 -3.28
CA VAL A 29 -11.14 -5.67 -2.66
C VAL A 29 -11.44 -6.80 -3.64
N ASP A 30 -11.72 -8.01 -3.13
CA ASP A 30 -11.96 -9.20 -3.94
C ASP A 30 -12.82 -8.89 -5.17
N PRO A 31 -12.22 -8.86 -6.38
CA PRO A 31 -12.92 -8.46 -7.60
C PRO A 31 -13.79 -9.59 -8.16
N GLY A 32 -14.08 -10.61 -7.35
CA GLY A 32 -14.69 -11.86 -7.77
C GLY A 32 -13.67 -12.97 -8.03
N TRP A 33 -12.44 -12.84 -7.54
CA TRP A 33 -11.41 -13.87 -7.58
C TRP A 33 -11.84 -15.13 -6.85
N ARG A 34 -12.34 -14.99 -5.62
CA ARG A 34 -12.72 -16.16 -4.80
C ARG A 34 -13.91 -16.94 -5.38
N TYR A 35 -14.77 -16.26 -6.14
CA TYR A 35 -16.01 -16.81 -6.68
C TYR A 35 -15.99 -17.04 -8.20
N GLY A 36 -14.88 -16.73 -8.87
CA GLY A 36 -14.70 -16.99 -10.31
C GLY A 36 -15.38 -15.99 -11.26
N PHE A 37 -15.78 -14.81 -10.77
CA PHE A 37 -16.36 -13.73 -11.60
C PHE A 37 -15.29 -12.80 -12.19
N ALA A 38 -14.09 -12.79 -11.62
CA ALA A 38 -12.97 -12.00 -12.13
C ALA A 38 -12.45 -12.60 -13.44
N SER A 39 -12.65 -11.88 -14.56
CA SER A 39 -12.20 -12.29 -15.89
C SER A 39 -10.67 -12.18 -16.06
N ASP A 40 -10.05 -11.26 -15.32
CA ASP A 40 -8.62 -10.98 -15.30
C ASP A 40 -7.83 -11.86 -14.32
N ARG A 41 -8.51 -12.66 -13.49
CA ARG A 41 -7.89 -13.53 -12.49
C ARG A 41 -7.01 -12.76 -11.48
N GLU A 42 -7.30 -11.49 -11.23
CA GLU A 42 -6.52 -10.70 -10.27
C GLU A 42 -6.87 -11.07 -8.82
N ARG A 43 -5.84 -11.43 -8.03
CA ARG A 43 -6.00 -11.72 -6.59
C ARG A 43 -6.22 -10.42 -5.81
N PRO A 44 -7.07 -10.40 -4.76
CA PRO A 44 -7.16 -9.25 -3.88
C PRO A 44 -5.80 -8.95 -3.24
N TRP A 45 -5.52 -7.67 -3.07
CA TRP A 45 -4.26 -7.20 -2.50
C TRP A 45 -4.47 -5.97 -1.61
N ARG A 46 -3.52 -5.76 -0.71
CA ARG A 46 -3.47 -4.59 0.18
C ARG A 46 -2.11 -3.95 0.08
N GLY A 47 -2.08 -2.64 0.18
CA GLY A 47 -0.85 -1.89 0.13
C GLY A 47 -0.97 -0.53 0.76
N LEU A 48 0.15 0.18 0.74
CA LEU A 48 0.23 1.56 1.13
C LEU A 48 1.29 2.29 0.32
N ILE A 49 1.13 3.60 0.25
CA ILE A 49 2.16 4.54 -0.14
C ILE A 49 2.42 5.47 1.04
N THR A 50 3.68 5.74 1.35
CA THR A 50 4.09 6.60 2.45
C THR A 50 4.54 7.97 1.95
N SER A 51 4.44 8.98 2.80
CA SER A 51 4.87 10.35 2.51
C SER A 51 6.38 10.49 2.34
N ASP A 52 7.17 9.54 2.87
CA ASP A 52 8.62 9.47 2.70
C ASP A 52 9.05 8.65 1.48
N GLY A 53 8.11 8.27 0.61
CA GLY A 53 8.43 7.77 -0.73
C GLY A 53 8.54 6.25 -0.86
N TRP A 54 7.91 5.47 0.03
CA TRP A 54 7.81 4.02 -0.13
C TRP A 54 6.45 3.61 -0.67
N LYS A 55 6.46 2.61 -1.53
CA LYS A 55 5.27 1.85 -1.92
C LYS A 55 5.43 0.41 -1.50
N TYR A 56 4.41 -0.15 -0.87
CA TYR A 56 4.39 -1.54 -0.45
C TYR A 56 3.03 -2.17 -0.74
N ALA A 57 3.00 -3.37 -1.33
CA ALA A 57 1.77 -4.13 -1.53
C ALA A 57 2.01 -5.63 -1.37
N VAL A 58 0.99 -6.33 -0.90
CA VAL A 58 1.00 -7.75 -0.61
C VAL A 58 -0.23 -8.44 -1.15
N LEU A 59 -0.04 -9.69 -1.56
CA LEU A 59 -1.12 -10.64 -1.76
C LEU A 59 -1.39 -11.32 -0.41
N GLU A 60 -2.56 -11.96 -0.27
CA GLU A 60 -2.90 -12.66 0.97
C GLU A 60 -1.84 -13.74 1.26
N GLY A 61 -1.14 -13.62 2.39
CA GLY A 61 -0.05 -14.51 2.81
C GLY A 61 1.28 -14.38 2.04
N GLN A 62 1.45 -13.42 1.12
CA GLN A 62 2.64 -13.32 0.26
C GLN A 62 3.10 -11.87 0.01
N PRO A 63 4.38 -11.51 0.30
CA PRO A 63 4.93 -10.23 -0.13
C PRO A 63 4.91 -10.14 -1.66
N TRP A 64 4.54 -8.98 -2.21
CA TRP A 64 4.37 -8.84 -3.66
C TRP A 64 5.19 -7.71 -4.28
N LEU A 65 4.94 -6.47 -3.86
CA LEU A 65 5.57 -5.29 -4.45
C LEU A 65 6.16 -4.41 -3.35
N MET A 66 7.37 -3.91 -3.57
CA MET A 66 8.00 -2.92 -2.69
C MET A 66 8.94 -2.05 -3.50
N TYR A 67 8.79 -0.72 -3.42
CA TYR A 67 9.56 0.24 -4.21
C TYR A 67 9.98 1.45 -3.37
N ASN A 68 11.22 1.89 -3.57
CA ASN A 68 11.70 3.19 -3.09
C ASN A 68 11.49 4.23 -4.20
N LEU A 69 10.40 5.00 -4.12
CA LEU A 69 10.03 5.99 -5.14
C LEU A 69 11.00 7.18 -5.21
N ASN A 70 11.82 7.38 -4.18
CA ASN A 70 12.87 8.42 -4.22
C ASN A 70 14.01 8.07 -5.16
N GLU A 71 14.33 6.77 -5.30
CA GLU A 71 15.42 6.26 -6.15
C GLU A 71 14.91 5.61 -7.44
N ASP A 72 13.66 5.13 -7.43
CA ASP A 72 13.02 4.39 -8.51
C ASP A 72 11.60 4.91 -8.73
N ALA A 73 11.50 6.14 -9.26
CA ALA A 73 10.23 6.82 -9.51
C ALA A 73 9.31 6.10 -10.52
N TYR A 74 9.84 5.12 -11.25
CA TYR A 74 9.11 4.33 -12.24
C TYR A 74 8.84 2.88 -11.80
N GLU A 75 9.14 2.53 -10.55
CA GLU A 75 8.82 1.23 -9.96
C GLU A 75 9.39 0.03 -10.76
N LEU A 76 10.61 0.18 -11.29
CA LEU A 76 11.26 -0.83 -12.11
C LEU A 76 11.97 -1.92 -11.30
N ALA A 77 12.38 -1.61 -10.06
CA ALA A 77 13.13 -2.50 -9.19
C ALA A 77 12.28 -2.95 -7.99
N ASN A 78 11.64 -4.11 -8.11
CA ASN A 78 10.85 -4.68 -7.00
C ASN A 78 11.76 -5.23 -5.89
N LEU A 79 11.67 -4.63 -4.71
CA LEU A 79 12.47 -4.92 -3.51
C LEU A 79 11.76 -5.88 -2.54
N ALA A 80 10.55 -6.37 -2.85
CA ALA A 80 9.70 -7.06 -1.88
C ALA A 80 10.33 -8.32 -1.28
N LEU A 81 11.18 -9.01 -2.05
CA LEU A 81 11.88 -10.22 -1.62
C LEU A 81 13.39 -10.00 -1.41
N ASP A 82 13.86 -8.76 -1.53
CA ASP A 82 15.27 -8.45 -1.29
C ASP A 82 15.55 -8.45 0.22
N GLY A 83 16.52 -9.27 0.63
CA GLY A 83 16.92 -9.41 2.02
C GLY A 83 17.56 -8.15 2.61
N ARG A 84 18.18 -7.31 1.77
CA ARG A 84 18.81 -6.05 2.20
C ARG A 84 17.77 -5.05 2.73
N PHE A 85 16.55 -5.13 2.22
CA PHE A 85 15.43 -4.26 2.57
C PHE A 85 14.46 -4.90 3.58
N LYS A 86 14.90 -5.93 4.30
CA LYS A 86 14.09 -6.64 5.30
C LYS A 86 13.53 -5.72 6.39
N GLN A 87 14.37 -4.87 6.97
CA GLN A 87 13.94 -3.96 8.04
C GLN A 87 12.88 -2.97 7.54
N GLU A 88 13.09 -2.43 6.34
CA GLU A 88 12.15 -1.51 5.72
C GLU A 88 10.82 -2.20 5.40
N ARG A 89 10.85 -3.43 4.87
CA ARG A 89 9.65 -4.24 4.66
C ARG A 89 8.89 -4.50 5.97
N GLN A 90 9.59 -4.77 7.07
CA GLN A 90 8.98 -4.94 8.39
C GLN A 90 8.31 -3.65 8.87
N HIS A 91 8.96 -2.51 8.67
CA HIS A 91 8.40 -1.21 9.02
C HIS A 91 7.12 -0.91 8.22
N LEU A 92 7.17 -1.06 6.90
CA LEU A 92 6.02 -0.84 6.01
C LEU A 92 4.89 -1.83 6.30
N GLN A 93 5.20 -3.08 6.62
CA GLN A 93 4.19 -4.05 7.01
C GLN A 93 3.54 -3.73 8.36
N GLY A 94 4.28 -3.17 9.32
CA GLY A 94 3.70 -2.64 10.56
C GLY A 94 2.64 -1.58 10.28
N GLN A 95 2.97 -0.59 9.43
CA GLN A 95 2.00 0.43 9.02
C GLN A 95 0.79 -0.15 8.27
N LEU A 96 1.00 -1.18 7.45
CA LEU A 96 -0.10 -1.86 6.73
C LEU A 96 -1.00 -2.64 7.69
N THR A 97 -0.43 -3.23 8.75
CA THR A 97 -1.19 -3.90 9.82
C THR A 97 -2.10 -2.89 10.52
N ASP A 98 -1.57 -1.73 10.89
CA ASP A 98 -2.36 -0.66 11.51
C ASP A 98 -3.54 -0.23 10.62
N TRP A 99 -3.35 -0.17 9.29
CA TRP A 99 -4.43 0.12 8.35
C TRP A 99 -5.50 -0.97 8.32
N ILE A 100 -5.10 -2.24 8.29
CA ILE A 100 -6.01 -3.38 8.32
C ILE A 100 -6.85 -3.35 9.60
N ASP A 101 -6.21 -3.16 10.76
CA ASP A 101 -6.89 -3.09 12.06
C ASP A 101 -7.86 -1.90 12.14
N ARG A 102 -7.43 -0.71 11.72
CA ARG A 102 -8.26 0.51 11.74
C ARG A 102 -9.48 0.43 10.84
N THR A 103 -9.39 -0.32 9.74
CA THR A 103 -10.48 -0.47 8.78
C THR A 103 -11.38 -1.67 9.07
N GLY A 104 -10.97 -2.55 10.00
CA GLY A 104 -11.68 -3.80 10.29
C GLY A 104 -11.59 -4.79 9.13
N ASP A 105 -10.54 -4.72 8.32
CA ASP A 105 -10.32 -5.66 7.22
C ASP A 105 -9.80 -7.00 7.77
N ASN A 106 -10.29 -8.11 7.24
CA ASN A 106 -9.88 -9.47 7.65
C ASN A 106 -8.77 -10.05 6.74
N PHE A 107 -8.12 -9.21 5.94
CA PHE A 107 -7.05 -9.60 5.03
C PHE A 107 -5.82 -10.14 5.78
N LYS A 108 -5.33 -11.32 5.37
CA LYS A 108 -4.17 -11.95 6.01
C LYS A 108 -2.85 -11.46 5.39
N LEU A 109 -2.07 -10.74 6.17
CA LEU A 109 -0.73 -10.31 5.78
C LEU A 109 0.26 -11.49 5.72
N PRO A 110 1.34 -11.39 4.91
CA PRO A 110 2.39 -12.40 4.87
C PRO A 110 3.15 -12.52 6.19
N GLU A 111 3.64 -13.72 6.50
CA GLU A 111 4.69 -13.86 7.51
C GLU A 111 6.00 -13.32 6.92
N ILE A 112 6.59 -12.33 7.57
CA ILE A 112 7.87 -11.74 7.16
C ILE A 112 8.91 -11.99 8.24
N ALA A 113 10.01 -12.64 7.84
CA ALA A 113 11.15 -12.92 8.71
C ALA A 113 11.90 -11.65 9.07
#